data_AF-A0A7C1WTE5-F1
#
_entry.id   AF-A0A7C1WTE5-F1
#
_cell.length_a   1.000
_cell.length_b   1.000
_cell.length_c   1.000
_cell.angle_alpha   90.00
_cell.angle_beta   90.00
_cell.angle_gamma   90.00
#
_symmetry.space_group_name_H-M   'P 1'
#
loop_
_entity.id
_entity.type
_entity.pdbx_description
1 polymer ?
#
loop_
_entity_poly.entity_id
_entity_poly.type
_entity_poly.pdbx_seq_one_letter_code
_entity_poly.pdbx_strand_id
1 'polypeptide(L)' 'MTVKEKTSAAQLSLTEHALLNETVEWSGRLLTAYALLLEAERTGDEASFDQAWGDLTTALFLLRDKTEQAQELLEKD' A
#
# COMPACT_ATOMS: atom_id res chain seq x y z
N MET A 1 -14.31 30.72 10.71
CA MET A 1 -13.50 29.84 9.85
C MET A 1 -13.17 30.57 8.56
N THR A 2 -11.88 30.81 8.29
CA THR A 2 -11.41 31.58 7.12
C THR A 2 -11.43 30.72 5.85
N VAL A 3 -11.43 31.35 4.66
CA VAL A 3 -11.35 30.62 3.37
C VAL A 3 -10.09 29.74 3.31
N LYS A 4 -8.97 30.21 3.88
CA LYS A 4 -7.72 29.44 4.01
C LYS A 4 -7.90 28.16 4.82
N GLU A 5 -8.59 28.21 5.95
CA GLU A 5 -8.86 27.04 6.79
C GLU A 5 -9.71 25.99 6.06
N LYS A 6 -10.69 26.42 5.24
CA LYS A 6 -11.53 25.51 4.45
C LYS A 6 -10.74 24.82 3.33
N THR A 7 -9.83 25.54 2.67
CA THR A 7 -8.97 24.96 1.63
C THR A 7 -7.97 23.96 2.22
N SER A 8 -7.39 24.28 3.39
CA SER A 8 -6.46 23.38 4.09
C SER A 8 -7.12 22.06 4.51
N ALA A 9 -8.32 22.12 5.08
CA ALA A 9 -9.08 20.91 5.48
C ALA A 9 -9.50 20.06 4.27
N ALA A 10 -9.86 20.67 3.15
CA ALA A 10 -10.21 19.94 1.93
C ALA A 10 -8.99 19.24 1.29
N GLN A 11 -7.81 19.86 1.34
CA GLN A 11 -6.56 19.26 0.86
C GLN A 11 -6.13 18.08 1.73
N LEU A 12 -6.20 18.24 3.05
CA LEU A 12 -5.92 17.18 4.01
C LEU A 12 -6.81 15.95 3.74
N SER A 13 -8.12 16.16 3.61
CA SER A 13 -9.07 15.08 3.31
C SER A 13 -8.77 14.38 1.98
N LEU A 14 -8.36 15.10 0.93
CA LEU A 14 -7.96 14.48 -0.34
C LEU A 14 -6.70 13.63 -0.20
N THR A 15 -5.72 14.08 0.60
CA THR A 15 -4.49 13.34 0.88
C THR A 15 -4.78 12.05 1.65
N GLU A 16 -5.65 12.09 2.66
CA GLU A 16 -6.06 10.90 3.41
C GLU A 16 -6.74 9.85 2.52
N HIS A 17 -7.66 10.27 1.64
CA HIS A 17 -8.34 9.37 0.71
C HIS A 17 -7.37 8.75 -0.31
N ALA A 18 -6.42 9.53 -0.83
CA ALA A 18 -5.39 9.01 -1.73
C ALA A 18 -4.55 7.93 -1.04
N LEU A 19 -4.14 8.19 0.21
CA LEU A 19 -3.32 7.26 0.98
C LEU A 19 -4.07 5.97 1.34
N LEU A 20 -5.35 6.06 1.66
CA LEU A 20 -6.20 4.90 1.87
C LEU A 20 -6.29 4.04 0.61
N ASN A 21 -6.52 4.66 -0.55
CA ASN A 21 -6.58 3.96 -1.83
C ASN A 21 -5.26 3.24 -2.15
N GLU A 22 -4.13 3.91 -1.94
CA GLU A 22 -2.81 3.31 -2.14
C GLU A 22 -2.57 2.14 -1.18
N THR A 23 -2.96 2.28 0.10
CA THR A 23 -2.85 1.20 1.09
C THR A 23 -3.67 -0.03 0.69
N VAL A 24 -4.91 0.18 0.22
CA VAL A 24 -5.78 -0.90 -0.26
C VAL A 24 -5.20 -1.54 -1.52
N GLU A 25 -4.69 -0.75 -2.46
CA GLU A 25 -4.05 -1.28 -3.68
C GLU A 25 -2.86 -2.18 -3.35
N TRP A 26 -1.95 -1.71 -2.50
CA TRP A 26 -0.76 -2.49 -2.12
C TRP A 26 -1.11 -3.73 -1.30
N SER A 27 -2.17 -3.68 -0.48
CA SER A 27 -2.70 -4.86 0.22
C SER A 27 -3.23 -5.91 -0.77
N GLY A 28 -3.93 -5.48 -1.83
CA GLY A 28 -4.40 -6.37 -2.89
C GLY A 28 -3.23 -7.02 -3.64
N ARG A 29 -2.23 -6.23 -4.03
CA ARG A 29 -1.01 -6.72 -4.70
C ARG A 29 -0.24 -7.71 -3.83
N LEU A 30 -0.15 -7.46 -2.52
CA LEU A 30 0.46 -8.37 -1.55
C LEU A 30 -0.23 -9.74 -1.54
N LEU A 31 -1.56 -9.75 -1.47
CA LEU A 31 -2.34 -10.99 -1.47
C LEU A 31 -2.18 -11.75 -2.80
N THR A 32 -2.17 -11.05 -3.94
CA THR A 32 -1.94 -11.66 -5.25
C THR A 32 -0.55 -12.28 -5.35
N ALA A 33 0.49 -11.54 -4.96
CA ALA A 33 1.86 -12.05 -4.99
C ALA A 33 2.05 -13.25 -4.07
N TYR A 34 1.43 -13.25 -2.89
CA TYR A 34 1.45 -14.39 -1.98
C TYR A 34 0.78 -15.63 -2.59
N ALA A 35 -0.38 -15.47 -3.24
CA ALA A 35 -1.06 -16.56 -3.91
C ALA A 35 -0.22 -17.17 -5.05
N LEU A 36 0.46 -16.31 -5.84
CA LEU A 36 1.37 -16.75 -6.90
C LEU A 36 2.59 -17.48 -6.35
N LEU A 37 3.15 -17.02 -5.22
CA LEU A 37 4.27 -17.66 -4.56
C LEU A 37 3.91 -19.08 -4.12
N LEU A 38 2.74 -19.26 -3.49
CA LEU A 38 2.24 -20.58 -3.08
C LEU A 38 2.00 -21.52 -4.28
N GLU A 39 1.49 -20.99 -5.40
CA GLU A 39 1.29 -21.78 -6.61
C GLU A 39 2.62 -22.19 -7.27
N ALA A 40 3.60 -21.28 -7.30
CA ALA A 40 4.94 -21.56 -7.79
C ALA A 40 5.64 -22.63 -6.93
N GLU A 41 5.54 -22.53 -5.60
CA GLU A 41 6.05 -23.53 -4.65
C GLU A 41 5.37 -24.90 -4.87
N ARG A 42 4.04 -24.91 -5.06
CA ARG A 42 3.26 -26.13 -5.32
C ARG A 42 3.64 -26.80 -6.63
N THR A 43 4.00 -26.04 -7.65
CA THR A 43 4.32 -26.53 -9.00
C THR A 43 5.82 -26.76 -9.23
N GLY A 44 6.68 -26.27 -8.33
CA GLY A 44 8.13 -26.31 -8.49
C GLY A 44 8.65 -25.36 -9.59
N ASP A 45 7.88 -24.33 -9.95
CA ASP A 45 8.28 -23.33 -10.94
C ASP A 45 9.14 -22.25 -10.27
N GLU A 46 10.47 -22.46 -10.29
CA GLU A 46 11.45 -21.57 -9.68
C GLU A 46 11.41 -20.14 -10.26
N ALA A 47 11.15 -19.99 -11.57
CA ALA A 47 11.10 -18.65 -12.19
C ALA A 47 9.88 -17.86 -11.72
N SER A 48 8.73 -18.53 -11.63
CA SER A 48 7.51 -17.92 -11.06
C SER A 48 7.67 -17.65 -9.56
N PHE A 49 8.42 -18.49 -8.84
CA PHE A 49 8.70 -18.29 -7.42
C PHE A 49 9.52 -17.03 -7.18
N ASP A 50 10.65 -16.88 -7.89
CA ASP A 50 11.53 -15.71 -7.76
C ASP A 50 10.78 -14.40 -8.09
N GLN A 51 9.96 -14.42 -9.13
CA GLN A 51 9.14 -13.26 -9.51
C GLN A 51 8.10 -12.94 -8.43
N ALA A 52 7.33 -13.94 -7.99
CA ALA A 52 6.31 -13.75 -6.97
C ALA A 52 6.90 -13.29 -5.62
N TRP A 53 8.10 -13.76 -5.28
CA TRP A 53 8.84 -13.31 -4.10
C TRP A 53 9.26 -11.84 -4.21
N GLY A 54 9.77 -11.43 -5.37
CA GLY A 54 10.12 -10.03 -5.66
C GLY A 54 8.90 -9.10 -5.56
N ASP A 55 7.77 -9.52 -6.14
CA ASP A 55 6.52 -8.77 -6.11
C ASP A 55 5.94 -8.69 -4.68
N LEU A 56 5.98 -9.79 -3.92
CA LEU A 56 5.54 -9.85 -2.53
C LEU A 56 6.35 -8.89 -1.66
N THR A 57 7.68 -8.94 -1.81
CA THR A 57 8.61 -8.09 -1.05
C THR A 57 8.38 -6.61 -1.36
N THR A 58 8.20 -6.28 -2.65
CA THR A 58 7.89 -4.91 -3.09
C THR A 58 6.58 -4.43 -2.50
N ALA A 59 5.53 -5.25 -2.55
CA ALA A 59 4.23 -4.91 -1.99
C ALA A 59 4.30 -4.70 -0.47
N LEU A 60 5.07 -5.51 0.27
CA LEU A 60 5.29 -5.32 1.72
C LEU A 60 5.96 -3.99 2.03
N PHE A 61 7.04 -3.64 1.33
CA PHE A 61 7.75 -2.38 1.57
C PHE A 61 6.87 -1.16 1.31
N LEU A 62 6.13 -1.17 0.20
CA LEU A 62 5.27 -0.05 -0.17
C LEU A 62 4.05 0.04 0.75
N LEU A 63 3.44 -1.09 1.13
CA LEU A 63 2.34 -1.08 2.10
C LEU A 63 2.79 -0.51 3.46
N ARG A 64 3.99 -0.89 3.91
CA ARG A 64 4.57 -0.33 5.13
C ARG A 64 4.77 1.18 5.02
N ASP A 65 5.38 1.65 3.93
CA ASP A 65 5.60 3.08 3.68
C ASP A 65 4.30 3.88 3.70
N LYS A 66 3.22 3.38 3.07
CA LYS A 66 1.90 4.03 3.12
C LYS A 66 1.27 4.01 4.51
N THR A 67 1.48 2.93 5.26
CA THR A 67 0.98 2.84 6.64
C THR A 67 1.71 3.84 7.55
N GLU A 68 3.02 4.00 7.39
CA GLU A 68 3.83 4.99 8.13
C GLU A 68 3.39 6.42 7.77
N GLN A 69 3.18 6.73 6.48
CA GLN A 69 2.63 8.02 6.06
C GLN A 69 1.24 8.29 6.67
N ALA A 70 0.40 7.26 6.84
CA ALA A 70 -0.93 7.42 7.39
C ALA A 70 -0.88 7.71 8.89
N GLN A 71 0.02 7.04 9.60
CA GLN A 71 0.28 7.31 11.01
C GLN A 71 0.79 8.74 11.23
N GLU A 72 1.72 9.20 10.40
CA GLU A 72 2.24 10.57 10.49
C GLU A 72 1.16 11.64 10.28
N LEU A 73 0.17 11.39 9.42
CA LEU A 73 -0.95 12.31 9.22
C LEU A 73 -1.85 12.35 10.46
N LEU A 74 -2.16 11.18 11.03
CA LEU A 74 -2.98 11.08 12.26
C LEU A 74 -2.33 11.74 13.48
N GLU A 75 -1.00 11.77 13.55
CA GLU A 75 -0.26 12.42 14.64
C GLU A 75 -0.12 13.95 14.48
N LYS A 76 -0.37 14.48 13.27
CA LYS A 76 -0.24 15.91 12.95
C LYS A 76 -1.56 16.69 13.05
N ASP A 77 -2.70 16.00 13.10
CA ASP A 77 -4.05 16.55 13.31
C ASP A 77 -4.43 16.69 14.79
#